data_AF-N9NN38-F1
#
_entry.id   AF-N9NN38-F1
#
_cell.length_a   1.000
_cell.length_b   1.000
_cell.length_c   1.000
_cell.angle_alpha   90.00
_cell.angle_beta   90.00
_cell.angle_gamma   90.00
#
_symmetry.space_group_name_H-M   'P 1'
#
loop_
_entity.id
_entity.type
_entity.pdbx_description
1 polymer ?
#
loop_
_entity_poly.entity_id
_entity_poly.type
_entity_poly.pdbx_seq_one_letter_code
_entity_poly.pdbx_strand_id
1 'polypeptide(L)'
;MILLSLILILVGMMLLYKCSSKQISKSKQQFVIRYQIQLKVLAYLCFLLAGSLLCLEYGSSIGFVSWWIFATPVTFLLVLWVNELKPVKK
;
A
#
# COMPACT_ATOMS: atom_id res chain seq x y z
N MET A 1 -5.42 17.61 6.56
CA MET A 1 -5.75 16.17 6.43
C MET A 1 -4.87 15.40 5.46
N ILE A 2 -4.26 16.04 4.44
CA ILE A 2 -3.41 15.37 3.44
C ILE A 2 -2.27 14.52 4.03
N LEU A 3 -1.49 15.06 4.98
CA LEU A 3 -0.33 14.34 5.54
C LEU A 3 -0.75 13.02 6.20
N LEU A 4 -1.88 13.02 6.91
CA LEU A 4 -2.43 11.80 7.52
C LEU A 4 -2.90 10.81 6.46
N SER A 5 -3.59 11.27 5.40
CA SER A 5 -3.98 10.42 4.27
C SER A 5 -2.77 9.82 3.55
N LEU A 6 -1.68 10.58 3.39
CA LEU A 6 -0.42 10.07 2.83
C LEU A 6 0.20 8.98 3.71
N ILE A 7 0.27 9.20 5.03
CA ILE A 7 0.77 8.19 5.97
C ILE A 7 -0.10 6.93 5.92
N LEU A 8 -1.43 7.06 5.88
CA LEU A 8 -2.36 5.94 5.78
C LEU A 8 -2.19 5.15 4.47
N ILE A 9 -2.00 5.84 3.34
CA ILE A 9 -1.73 5.20 2.04
C ILE A 9 -0.38 4.45 2.11
N LEU A 10 0.67 5.08 2.63
CA LEU A 10 1.98 4.44 2.79
C LEU A 10 1.89 3.19 3.67
N VAL A 11 1.25 3.29 4.83
CA VAL A 11 1.09 2.16 5.76
C VAL A 11 0.26 1.05 5.12
N GLY A 12 -0.88 1.37 4.51
CA GLY A 12 -1.72 0.38 3.83
C GLY A 12 -0.96 -0.36 2.72
N MET A 13 -0.27 0.39 1.86
CA MET A 13 0.50 -0.21 0.78
C MET A 13 1.69 -1.04 1.29
N MET A 14 2.37 -0.60 2.35
CA MET A 14 3.46 -1.35 3.00
C MET A 14 2.97 -2.64 3.67
N LEU A 15 1.79 -2.63 4.27
CA LEU A 15 1.19 -3.83 4.86
C LEU A 15 0.80 -4.85 3.78
N LEU A 16 0.14 -4.40 2.70
CA LEU A 16 -0.15 -5.25 1.54
C LEU A 16 1.14 -5.82 0.93
N TYR A 17 2.19 -4.99 0.89
CA TYR A 17 3.50 -5.39 0.42
C TYR A 17 4.10 -6.53 1.26
N LYS A 18 4.20 -6.35 2.58
CA LYS A 18 4.72 -7.39 3.48
C LYS A 18 3.90 -8.68 3.42
N CYS A 19 2.60 -8.58 3.17
CA CYS A 19 1.70 -9.73 3.01
C CYS A 19 1.70 -10.36 1.60
N SER A 20 2.54 -9.88 0.67
CA SER A 20 2.67 -10.43 -0.68
C SER A 20 3.42 -11.76 -0.67
N SER A 21 2.98 -12.71 -1.51
CA SER A 21 3.54 -14.07 -1.60
C SER A 21 5.04 -14.08 -1.92
N LYS A 22 5.49 -13.14 -2.76
CA LYS A 22 6.92 -12.94 -3.10
C LYS A 22 7.76 -12.60 -1.87
N GLN A 23 7.18 -11.93 -0.88
CA GLN A 23 7.91 -11.48 0.29
C GLN A 23 7.72 -12.41 1.48
N ILE A 24 6.58 -13.07 1.62
CA ILE A 24 6.35 -14.13 2.60
C ILE A 24 7.31 -15.31 2.37
N SER A 25 7.59 -15.67 1.12
CA SER A 25 8.57 -16.72 0.80
C SER A 25 10.01 -16.31 1.13
N LYS A 26 10.33 -15.01 1.02
CA LYS A 26 11.67 -14.45 1.28
C LYS A 26 11.88 -14.05 2.76
N SER A 27 10.81 -13.79 3.50
CA SER A 27 10.80 -13.30 4.88
C SER A 27 10.40 -14.41 5.86
N LYS A 28 11.28 -14.74 6.81
CA LYS A 28 11.00 -15.68 7.91
C LYS A 28 10.14 -15.08 9.04
N GLN A 29 9.43 -13.97 8.82
CA GLN A 29 8.57 -13.38 9.85
C GLN A 29 7.28 -14.20 10.02
N GLN A 30 7.31 -15.16 10.96
CA GLN A 30 6.16 -15.98 11.37
C GLN A 30 4.91 -15.15 11.73
N PHE A 31 5.08 -13.94 12.27
CA PHE A 31 3.98 -13.04 12.59
C PHE A 31 3.18 -12.62 11.36
N VAL A 32 3.86 -12.26 10.26
CA VAL A 32 3.22 -11.82 9.01
C VAL A 32 2.45 -12.96 8.35
N ILE A 33 2.98 -14.18 8.46
CA ILE A 33 2.34 -15.40 7.95
C ILE A 33 1.08 -15.71 8.76
N ARG A 34 1.17 -15.68 10.09
CA ARG A 34 0.08 -16.01 11.00
C ARG A 34 -1.09 -15.02 10.92
N TYR A 35 -0.79 -13.73 10.78
CA TYR A 35 -1.80 -12.66 10.78
C TYR A 35 -2.02 -12.04 9.40
N GLN A 36 -1.66 -12.74 8.32
CA GLN A 36 -1.71 -12.18 6.95
C GLN A 36 -3.09 -11.62 6.58
N ILE A 37 -4.16 -12.32 6.95
CA ILE A 37 -5.53 -11.88 6.66
C ILE A 37 -5.85 -10.60 7.43
N GLN A 38 -5.53 -10.55 8.73
CA GLN A 38 -5.75 -9.39 9.60
C GLN A 38 -4.98 -8.17 9.10
N LEU A 39 -3.72 -8.35 8.69
CA LEU A 39 -2.88 -7.28 8.16
C LEU A 39 -3.39 -6.76 6.80
N LYS A 40 -3.92 -7.64 5.93
CA LYS A 40 -4.57 -7.23 4.67
C LYS A 40 -5.85 -6.44 4.93
N VAL A 41 -6.69 -6.89 5.85
CA VAL A 41 -7.92 -6.18 6.25
C VAL A 41 -7.56 -4.80 6.80
N LEU A 42 -6.59 -4.73 7.71
CA LEU A 42 -6.09 -3.46 8.25
C LEU A 42 -5.57 -2.54 7.16
N ALA A 43 -4.84 -3.10 6.18
CA ALA A 43 -4.33 -2.32 5.07
C ALA A 43 -5.43 -1.73 4.19
N TYR A 44 -6.46 -2.51 3.85
CA TYR A 44 -7.62 -2.01 3.11
C TYR A 44 -8.40 -0.97 3.90
N LEU A 45 -8.53 -1.14 5.21
CA LEU A 45 -9.15 -0.13 6.09
C LEU A 45 -8.35 1.17 6.09
N CYS A 46 -7.02 1.12 6.24
CA CYS A 46 -6.17 2.31 6.14
C CYS A 46 -6.32 2.99 4.77
N PHE A 47 -6.37 2.21 3.69
CA PHE A 47 -6.51 2.73 2.34
C PHE A 47 -7.86 3.42 2.14
N LEU A 48 -8.95 2.79 2.56
CA LEU A 48 -10.30 3.35 2.49
C LEU A 48 -10.43 4.62 3.34
N LEU A 49 -9.91 4.60 4.58
CA LEU A 49 -9.90 5.78 5.45
C LEU A 49 -9.15 6.95 4.81
N ALA A 50 -8.00 6.70 4.18
CA ALA A 50 -7.26 7.75 3.48
C ALA A 50 -8.08 8.39 2.36
N GLY A 51 -8.77 7.57 1.56
CA GLY A 51 -9.67 8.03 0.50
C GLY A 51 -10.85 8.83 1.06
N SER A 52 -11.50 8.33 2.10
CA SER A 52 -12.59 9.03 2.78
C SER A 52 -12.16 10.38 3.35
N LEU A 53 -10.99 10.47 3.98
CA LEU A 53 -10.45 11.75 4.47
C LEU A 53 -10.19 12.74 3.32
N LEU A 54 -9.65 12.27 2.19
CA LEU A 54 -9.41 13.13 1.03
C LEU A 54 -10.73 13.61 0.40
N CYS A 55 -11.74 12.74 0.33
CA CYS A 55 -13.07 13.09 -0.17
C CYS A 55 -13.81 14.06 0.77
N LEU A 56 -13.59 13.97 2.08
CA LEU A 56 -14.15 14.91 3.04
C LEU A 56 -13.54 16.31 2.90
N GLU A 57 -12.24 16.40 2.64
CA GLU A 57 -11.53 17.69 2.54
C GLU A 57 -11.71 18.38 1.18
N TYR A 58 -11.62 17.62 0.08
CA TYR A 58 -11.59 18.18 -1.28
C TYR A 58 -12.85 17.89 -2.10
N GLY A 59 -13.86 17.24 -1.50
CA GLY A 59 -15.04 16.74 -2.18
C GLY A 59 -14.79 15.41 -2.90
N SER A 60 -15.88 14.74 -3.28
CA SER A 60 -15.84 13.35 -3.76
C SER A 60 -14.94 13.16 -4.99
N SER A 61 -15.06 14.03 -6.01
CA SER A 61 -14.29 13.89 -7.25
C SER A 61 -12.80 14.15 -7.05
N ILE A 62 -12.44 15.29 -6.44
CA ILE A 62 -11.03 15.68 -6.26
C ILE A 62 -10.37 14.75 -5.24
N GLY A 63 -11.06 14.40 -4.16
CA GLY A 63 -10.57 13.46 -3.16
C GLY A 63 -10.31 12.07 -3.73
N PHE A 64 -11.23 11.55 -4.54
CA PHE A 64 -11.06 10.25 -5.21
C PHE A 64 -9.89 10.26 -6.20
N VAL A 65 -9.77 11.30 -7.03
CA VAL A 65 -8.64 11.41 -7.96
C VAL A 65 -7.31 11.54 -7.20
N SER A 66 -7.27 12.37 -6.16
CA SER A 66 -6.08 12.55 -5.32
C SER A 66 -5.67 11.26 -4.62
N TRP A 67 -6.64 10.45 -4.18
CA TRP A 67 -6.39 9.15 -3.56
C TRP A 67 -5.57 8.22 -4.47
N TRP A 68 -5.93 8.13 -5.75
CA TRP A 68 -5.20 7.34 -6.73
C TRP A 68 -3.87 7.99 -7.12
N ILE A 69 -3.81 9.31 -7.25
CA ILE A 69 -2.57 10.05 -7.55
C ILE A 69 -1.50 9.76 -6.48
N PHE A 70 -1.88 9.68 -5.21
CA PHE A 70 -0.94 9.37 -4.13
C PHE A 70 -0.65 7.87 -3.99
N ALA A 71 -1.61 6.99 -4.27
CA ALA A 71 -1.41 5.55 -4.19
C ALA A 71 -0.44 5.02 -5.26
N THR A 72 -0.51 5.56 -6.47
CA THR A 72 0.24 5.08 -7.65
C THR A 72 1.77 5.16 -7.53
N PRO A 73 2.40 6.27 -7.10
CA PRO A 73 3.85 6.31 -6.94
C PRO A 73 4.31 5.35 -5.83
N VAL A 74 3.51 5.19 -4.77
CA VAL A 74 3.81 4.25 -3.68
C VAL A 74 3.78 2.81 -4.18
N THR A 75 2.74 2.42 -4.92
CA THR A 75 2.65 1.08 -5.52
C THR A 75 3.81 0.83 -6.48
N PHE A 76 4.14 1.82 -7.31
CA PHE A 76 5.22 1.71 -8.28
C PHE A 76 6.59 1.53 -7.62
N LEU A 77 6.92 2.34 -6.61
CA LEU A 77 8.16 2.21 -5.84
C LEU A 77 8.26 0.84 -5.17
N LEU A 78 7.16 0.32 -4.62
CA LEU A 78 7.13 -1.02 -4.04
C LEU A 78 7.38 -2.10 -5.10
N VAL A 79 6.80 -1.97 -6.30
CA VAL A 79 7.03 -2.90 -7.41
C VAL A 79 8.49 -2.89 -7.86
N LEU A 80 9.11 -1.70 -7.98
CA LEU A 80 10.52 -1.57 -8.33
C LEU A 80 11.44 -2.14 -7.25
N TRP A 81 11.10 -1.96 -5.98
CA TRP A 81 11.88 -2.51 -4.87
C TRP A 81 11.80 -4.04 -4.80
N VAL A 82 10.66 -4.62 -5.19
CA VAL A 82 10.44 -6.08 -5.15
C VAL A 82 11.11 -6.81 -6.28
N ASN A 83 10.90 -6.32 -7.50
CA ASN A 83 11.40 -7.03 -8.65
C ASN A 83 12.87 -6.70 -8.78
N GLU A 84 13.72 -7.73 -8.83
CA GLU A 84 15.09 -7.53 -9.28
C GLU A 84 14.99 -7.09 -10.74
N LEU A 85 15.11 -5.79 -10.99
CA LEU A 85 15.13 -5.19 -12.32
C LEU A 85 16.40 -5.54 -13.10
N LYS A 86 17.14 -6.57 -12.66
CA LYS A 86 18.32 -7.06 -13.36
C LYS A 86 17.84 -7.58 -14.71
N PRO A 87 18.38 -7.06 -15.83
CA PRO A 87 18.11 -7.66 -17.11
C PRO A 87 18.60 -9.10 -17.05
N VAL A 88 17.72 -10.04 -17.38
CA VAL A 88 18.13 -11.40 -17.70
C VAL A 88 19.01 -11.24 -18.93
N LYS A 89 20.34 -11.21 -18.74
CA LYS A 89 21.28 -11.30 -19.86
C LYS A 89 20.98 -12.64 -20.53
N LYS A 90 20.31 -12.58 -21.69
CA LYS A 90 20.22 -13.69 -22.63
C LYS A 90 21.60 -13.95 -23.20
#